data_AF-A0A3D2JQ23-F1
#
_entry.id   AF-A0A3D2JQ23-F1
#
_cell.length_a   1.000
_cell.length_b   1.000
_cell.length_c   1.000
_cell.angle_alpha   90.00
_cell.angle_beta   90.00
_cell.angle_gamma   90.00
#
_symmetry.space_group_name_H-M   'P 1'
#
loop_
_entity.id
_entity.type
_entity.pdbx_description
1 polymer ?
#
loop_
_entity_poly.entity_id
_entity_poly.type
_entity_poly.pdbx_seq_one_letter_code
_entity_poly.pdbx_strand_id
1 'polypeptide(L)'
;MPDWINNPLGKYYLYFAHHDGRYIRLAYAAEPAGPWRIYTQGTISLEQSHFEGHIGSPDVHVDEETNLIPMYFHGSNTRSEAGGAQFSRVALSSDGISFNAKAEPLGHPYWRVFCWGGFHYAIGMPGVFYRSRDGVSGFEKGPMLFSPNMRHSAVEVRDDGLMVYFTDVGDSPERIKL
;
A
#
# COMPACT_ATOMS: atom_id res chain seq x y z
N MET A 1 10.24 -8.28 -9.85
CA MET A 1 9.44 -7.92 -11.02
C MET A 1 9.11 -9.20 -11.74
N PRO A 2 7.84 -9.41 -12.10
CA PRO A 2 7.42 -10.63 -12.77
C PRO A 2 7.87 -10.67 -14.23
N ASP A 3 7.98 -11.87 -14.78
CA ASP A 3 8.59 -12.13 -16.10
C ASP A 3 7.76 -11.59 -17.27
N TRP A 4 6.47 -11.32 -17.06
CA TRP A 4 5.58 -10.73 -18.08
C TRP A 4 5.81 -9.22 -18.28
N ILE A 5 6.62 -8.57 -17.42
CA ILE A 5 7.02 -7.18 -17.61
C ILE A 5 8.15 -7.11 -18.62
N ASN A 6 7.87 -6.48 -19.76
CA ASN A 6 8.88 -6.24 -20.78
C ASN A 6 9.83 -5.10 -20.35
N ASN A 7 11.14 -5.33 -20.50
CA ASN A 7 12.20 -4.35 -20.22
C ASN A 7 12.10 -3.69 -18.82
N PRO A 8 12.07 -4.46 -17.72
CA PRO A 8 12.02 -3.90 -16.38
C PRO A 8 13.28 -3.08 -16.08
N LEU A 9 13.15 -2.03 -15.27
CA LEU A 9 14.29 -1.22 -14.81
C LEU A 9 15.29 -2.03 -13.98
N GLY A 10 14.81 -3.06 -13.29
CA GLY A 10 15.56 -3.96 -12.43
C GLY A 10 14.69 -5.11 -11.90
N LYS A 11 15.29 -6.03 -11.15
CA LYS A 11 14.57 -7.18 -10.56
C LYS A 11 13.72 -6.78 -9.36
N TYR A 12 14.15 -5.78 -8.59
CA TYR A 12 13.49 -5.33 -7.37
C TYR A 12 13.04 -3.88 -7.50
N TYR A 13 11.80 -3.62 -7.15
CA TYR A 13 11.19 -2.29 -7.13
C TYR A 13 10.79 -1.97 -5.69
N LEU A 14 11.14 -0.77 -5.23
CA LEU A 14 10.80 -0.25 -3.92
C LEU A 14 10.01 1.03 -4.11
N TYR A 15 8.75 1.02 -3.67
CA TYR A 15 7.86 2.17 -3.70
C TYR A 15 7.87 2.87 -2.35
N PHE A 16 8.01 4.18 -2.36
CA PHE A 16 8.04 4.97 -1.13
C PHE A 16 7.51 6.38 -1.36
N ALA A 17 7.08 7.03 -0.28
CA ALA A 17 6.48 8.35 -0.36
C ALA A 17 7.18 9.32 0.59
N HIS A 18 7.06 10.60 0.27
CA HIS A 18 7.33 11.68 1.20
C HIS A 18 5.96 12.16 1.66
N HIS A 19 5.79 12.43 2.95
CA HIS A 19 4.48 12.73 3.53
C HIS A 19 3.81 13.96 2.89
N ASP A 20 4.61 14.93 2.43
CA ASP A 20 4.14 16.08 1.63
C ASP A 20 4.63 16.05 0.17
N GLY A 21 4.98 14.85 -0.33
CA GLY A 21 5.36 14.66 -1.72
C GLY A 21 4.17 14.73 -2.67
N ARG A 22 4.41 15.11 -3.92
CA ARG A 22 3.38 15.19 -4.97
C ARG A 22 3.20 13.88 -5.75
N TYR A 23 3.91 12.82 -5.40
CA TYR A 23 3.87 11.53 -6.10
C TYR A 23 4.49 10.40 -5.25
N ILE A 24 4.15 9.16 -5.58
CA ILE A 24 4.83 7.96 -5.07
C ILE A 24 6.13 7.75 -5.86
N ARG A 25 7.26 7.64 -5.14
CA ARG A 25 8.59 7.42 -5.71
C ARG A 25 8.85 5.95 -5.94
N LEU A 26 9.79 5.69 -6.84
CA LEU A 26 10.29 4.37 -7.16
C LEU A 26 11.82 4.37 -7.08
N ALA A 27 12.36 3.38 -6.40
CA ALA A 27 13.74 2.95 -6.54
C ALA A 27 13.77 1.53 -7.11
N TYR A 28 14.80 1.20 -7.89
CA TYR A 28 14.97 -0.13 -8.46
C TYR A 28 16.40 -0.64 -8.31
N ALA A 29 16.54 -1.97 -8.27
CA ALA A 29 17.83 -2.65 -8.16
C ALA A 29 17.82 -4.01 -8.85
N ALA A 30 19.00 -4.51 -9.23
CA ALA A 30 19.17 -5.88 -9.69
C ALA A 30 19.19 -6.88 -8.51
N GLU A 31 19.69 -6.45 -7.35
CA GLU A 31 19.82 -7.25 -6.12
C GLU A 31 19.18 -6.53 -4.94
N PRO A 32 18.64 -7.23 -3.92
CA PRO A 32 17.99 -6.60 -2.76
C PRO A 32 18.92 -5.68 -1.96
N ALA A 33 20.21 -6.04 -1.90
CA ALA A 33 21.25 -5.24 -1.22
C ALA A 33 21.66 -3.98 -2.02
N GLY A 34 21.15 -3.81 -3.24
CA GLY A 34 21.49 -2.70 -4.13
C GLY A 34 22.66 -3.00 -5.08
N PRO A 35 23.23 -1.97 -5.74
CA PRO A 35 22.92 -0.55 -5.56
C PRO A 35 21.50 -0.20 -6.03
N TRP A 36 20.81 0.62 -5.24
CA TRP A 36 19.49 1.15 -5.58
C TRP A 36 19.60 2.42 -6.42
N ARG A 37 18.81 2.49 -7.49
CA ARG A 37 18.71 3.66 -8.38
C ARG A 37 17.33 4.28 -8.26
N ILE A 38 17.27 5.60 -8.15
CA ILE A 38 16.00 6.34 -8.12
C ILE A 38 15.48 6.49 -9.56
N TYR A 39 14.22 6.11 -9.78
CA TYR A 39 13.47 6.50 -10.97
C TYR A 39 12.84 7.88 -10.73
N THR A 40 13.48 8.92 -11.26
CA THR A 40 13.22 10.32 -10.88
C THR A 40 11.88 10.87 -11.37
N GLN A 41 11.25 10.23 -12.37
CA GLN A 41 9.93 10.64 -12.85
C GLN A 41 8.80 10.28 -11.88
N GLY A 42 9.04 9.38 -10.91
CA GLY A 42 8.01 8.90 -10.01
C GLY A 42 7.08 7.87 -10.66
N THR A 43 5.95 7.59 -10.00
CA THR A 43 4.96 6.61 -10.48
C THR A 43 3.60 7.26 -10.61
N ILE A 44 2.75 7.17 -9.58
CA ILE A 44 1.48 7.90 -9.51
C ILE A 44 1.67 9.28 -8.88
N SER A 45 1.13 10.32 -9.52
CA SER A 45 1.08 11.68 -8.98
C SER A 45 -0.16 11.94 -8.13
N LEU A 46 -0.12 12.97 -7.30
CA LEU A 46 -1.26 13.42 -6.50
C LEU A 46 -2.46 13.78 -7.39
N GLU A 47 -2.21 14.44 -8.51
CA GLU A 47 -3.23 14.82 -9.49
C GLU A 47 -3.94 13.61 -10.12
N GLN A 48 -3.24 12.47 -10.22
CA GLN A 48 -3.78 11.21 -10.74
C GLN A 48 -4.45 10.36 -9.66
N SER A 49 -4.38 10.75 -8.39
CA SER A 49 -4.68 9.88 -7.25
C SER A 49 -6.09 9.99 -6.68
N HIS A 50 -6.88 10.96 -7.16
CA HIS A 50 -8.17 11.36 -6.57
C HIS A 50 -8.06 11.89 -5.13
N PHE A 51 -6.92 12.49 -4.80
CA PHE A 51 -6.65 13.26 -3.58
C PHE A 51 -6.05 14.63 -3.93
N GLU A 52 -6.24 15.61 -3.06
CA GLU A 52 -5.75 16.99 -3.27
C GLU A 52 -4.62 17.41 -2.33
N GLY A 53 -4.48 16.72 -1.19
CA GLY A 53 -3.58 17.10 -0.11
C GLY A 53 -2.26 16.35 -0.16
N HIS A 54 -2.30 15.04 0.08
CA HIS A 54 -1.13 14.17 0.05
C HIS A 54 -1.52 12.72 -0.27
N ILE A 55 -0.50 11.92 -0.65
CA ILE A 55 -0.59 10.47 -0.82
C ILE A 55 0.65 9.78 -0.23
N GLY A 56 0.48 8.56 0.27
CA GLY A 56 1.58 7.81 0.86
C GLY A 56 1.27 6.37 1.29
N SER A 57 2.26 5.79 1.99
CA SER A 57 2.27 4.39 2.46
C SER A 57 1.82 3.38 1.39
N PRO A 58 2.51 3.31 0.23
CA PRO A 58 2.17 2.35 -0.80
C PRO A 58 2.36 0.91 -0.29
N ASP A 59 1.45 0.04 -0.66
CA ASP A 59 1.46 -1.41 -0.47
C ASP A 59 1.21 -2.04 -1.85
N VAL A 60 2.21 -2.73 -2.40
CA VAL A 60 2.24 -3.12 -3.81
C VAL A 60 2.33 -4.62 -3.95
N HIS A 61 1.48 -5.19 -4.79
CA HIS A 61 1.40 -6.63 -5.04
C HIS A 61 1.58 -6.92 -6.52
N VAL A 62 1.91 -8.17 -6.83
CA VAL A 62 1.89 -8.70 -8.20
C VAL A 62 0.73 -9.67 -8.28
N ASP A 63 -0.20 -9.40 -9.19
CA ASP A 63 -1.28 -10.31 -9.53
C ASP A 63 -0.93 -11.03 -10.84
N GLU A 64 -0.52 -12.29 -10.70
CA GLU A 64 -0.13 -13.16 -11.82
C GLU A 64 -1.34 -13.65 -12.63
N GLU A 65 -2.55 -13.60 -12.09
CA GLU A 65 -3.76 -14.04 -12.82
C GLU A 65 -4.19 -12.98 -13.83
N THR A 66 -4.11 -11.70 -13.44
CA THR A 66 -4.51 -10.58 -14.29
C THR A 66 -3.35 -9.88 -15.00
N ASN A 67 -2.10 -10.23 -14.66
CA ASN A 67 -0.88 -9.52 -15.08
C ASN A 67 -0.96 -8.02 -14.77
N LEU A 68 -1.41 -7.71 -13.54
CA LEU A 68 -1.49 -6.35 -13.03
C LEU A 68 -0.71 -6.23 -11.73
N ILE A 69 -0.29 -5.00 -11.44
CA ILE A 69 0.37 -4.60 -10.20
C ILE A 69 -0.58 -3.63 -9.50
N PRO A 70 -1.38 -4.09 -8.53
CA PRO A 70 -2.14 -3.21 -7.66
C PRO A 70 -1.22 -2.56 -6.62
N MET A 71 -1.33 -1.23 -6.50
CA MET A 71 -0.77 -0.42 -5.43
C MET A 71 -1.93 0.12 -4.59
N TYR A 72 -2.03 -0.32 -3.35
CA TYR A 72 -2.88 0.32 -2.35
C TYR A 72 -2.09 1.45 -1.69
N PHE A 73 -2.70 2.61 -1.56
CA PHE A 73 -2.07 3.77 -0.94
C PHE A 73 -3.14 4.56 -0.20
N HIS A 74 -2.74 5.34 0.80
CA HIS A 74 -3.67 6.28 1.42
C HIS A 74 -3.41 7.70 0.95
N GLY A 75 -4.38 8.57 1.19
CA GLY A 75 -4.22 10.01 1.02
C GLY A 75 -5.25 10.80 1.81
N SER A 76 -5.16 12.12 1.68
CA SER A 76 -6.10 13.11 2.20
C SER A 76 -6.32 14.21 1.18
N ASN A 77 -7.49 14.88 1.24
CA ASN A 77 -7.74 16.11 0.48
C ASN A 77 -7.11 17.35 1.13
N THR A 78 -6.58 17.20 2.34
CA THR A 78 -5.85 18.26 3.05
C THR A 78 -4.36 17.93 3.17
N ARG A 79 -3.54 18.98 3.20
CA ARG A 79 -2.12 18.82 3.52
C ARG A 79 -1.95 18.24 4.93
N SER A 80 -0.84 17.53 5.13
CA SER A 80 -0.53 16.82 6.37
C SER A 80 -0.60 17.73 7.61
N GLU A 81 -0.05 18.93 7.49
CA GLU A 81 -0.01 19.96 8.55
C GLU A 81 -1.40 20.46 8.96
N ALA A 82 -2.37 20.46 8.04
CA ALA A 82 -3.73 20.92 8.30
C ALA A 82 -4.58 19.85 9.02
N GLY A 83 -4.11 18.59 9.03
CA GLY A 83 -4.91 17.45 9.45
C GLY A 83 -6.09 17.19 8.50
N GLY A 84 -6.73 16.03 8.62
CA GLY A 84 -7.91 15.70 7.82
C GLY A 84 -8.19 14.20 7.74
N ALA A 85 -9.34 13.87 7.16
CA ALA A 85 -9.74 12.49 6.94
C ALA A 85 -8.79 11.84 5.93
N GLN A 86 -8.24 10.70 6.32
CA GLN A 86 -7.42 9.87 5.45
C GLN A 86 -8.13 8.56 5.14
N PHE A 87 -7.95 8.06 3.93
CA PHE A 87 -8.48 6.77 3.52
C PHE A 87 -7.62 6.17 2.41
N SER A 88 -7.82 4.88 2.14
CA SER A 88 -7.10 4.11 1.13
C SER A 88 -7.83 4.02 -0.20
N ARG A 89 -7.04 3.97 -1.27
CA ARG A 89 -7.44 3.70 -2.66
C ARG A 89 -6.48 2.68 -3.26
N VAL A 90 -6.87 2.15 -4.43
CA VAL A 90 -6.01 1.29 -5.25
C VAL A 90 -5.72 1.95 -6.59
N ALA A 91 -4.50 1.79 -7.08
CA ALA A 91 -4.12 2.06 -8.45
C ALA A 91 -3.56 0.81 -9.10
N LEU A 92 -3.84 0.62 -10.39
CA LEU A 92 -3.42 -0.55 -11.15
C LEU A 92 -2.38 -0.17 -12.18
N SER A 93 -1.39 -1.03 -12.38
CA SER A 93 -0.32 -0.85 -13.36
C SER A 93 -0.06 -2.16 -14.11
N SER A 94 0.30 -2.06 -15.38
CA SER A 94 0.74 -3.20 -16.21
C SER A 94 2.26 -3.19 -16.46
N ASP A 95 3.00 -2.22 -15.93
CA ASP A 95 4.44 -2.03 -16.14
C ASP A 95 5.22 -1.79 -14.82
N GLY A 96 4.52 -1.66 -13.70
CA GLY A 96 5.07 -1.33 -12.39
C GLY A 96 5.56 0.11 -12.25
N ILE A 97 5.28 0.99 -13.23
CA ILE A 97 5.74 2.38 -13.28
C ILE A 97 4.53 3.32 -13.42
N SER A 98 3.70 3.07 -14.43
CA SER A 98 2.52 3.86 -14.78
C SER A 98 1.31 3.28 -14.08
N PHE A 99 0.70 4.04 -13.17
CA PHE A 99 -0.42 3.59 -12.35
C PHE A 99 -1.69 4.42 -12.63
N ASN A 100 -2.83 3.74 -12.70
CA ASN A 100 -4.15 4.36 -12.84
C ASN A 100 -4.98 4.15 -11.56
N ALA A 101 -5.22 5.22 -10.80
CA ALA A 101 -6.01 5.13 -9.57
C ALA A 101 -7.51 5.00 -9.85
N LYS A 102 -8.15 4.16 -9.03
CA LYS A 102 -9.60 4.04 -8.96
C LYS A 102 -10.19 5.10 -8.01
N ALA A 103 -11.35 5.63 -8.37
CA ALA A 103 -12.02 6.70 -7.64
C ALA A 103 -12.84 6.21 -6.43
N GLU A 104 -12.95 4.89 -6.20
CA GLU A 104 -13.63 4.32 -5.04
C GLU A 104 -12.78 4.47 -3.76
N PRO A 105 -13.32 5.07 -2.68
CA PRO A 105 -12.67 5.05 -1.38
C PRO A 105 -12.86 3.66 -0.75
N LEU A 106 -11.77 3.00 -0.35
CA LEU A 106 -11.83 1.61 0.12
C LEU A 106 -12.00 1.51 1.64
N GLY A 107 -11.13 2.15 2.41
CA GLY A 107 -11.22 2.11 3.88
C GLY A 107 -10.17 2.96 4.58
N HIS A 108 -9.88 2.64 5.83
CA HIS A 108 -8.94 3.40 6.66
C HIS A 108 -7.53 3.47 6.06
N PRO A 109 -6.66 4.41 6.45
CA PRO A 109 -5.32 4.50 5.89
C PRO A 109 -4.39 3.35 6.32
N TYR A 110 -3.20 3.30 5.72
CA TYR A 110 -2.12 2.36 6.04
C TYR A 110 -2.45 0.88 5.78
N TRP A 111 -3.15 0.60 4.68
CA TRP A 111 -3.48 -0.77 4.30
C TRP A 111 -2.24 -1.65 4.11
N ARG A 112 -2.34 -2.87 4.65
CA ARG A 112 -1.54 -4.04 4.28
C ARG A 112 -2.47 -5.10 3.75
N VAL A 113 -2.31 -5.44 2.48
CA VAL A 113 -3.17 -6.39 1.77
C VAL A 113 -2.54 -7.77 1.75
N PHE A 114 -3.36 -8.82 1.79
CA PHE A 114 -2.93 -10.21 1.64
C PHE A 114 -4.07 -11.06 1.07
N CYS A 115 -3.74 -12.15 0.39
CA CYS A 115 -4.72 -13.07 -0.18
C CYS A 115 -4.85 -14.32 0.69
N TRP A 116 -6.08 -14.75 0.97
CA TRP A 116 -6.36 -16.00 1.68
C TRP A 116 -7.75 -16.52 1.33
N GLY A 117 -7.90 -17.83 1.10
CA GLY A 117 -9.21 -18.46 0.88
C GLY A 117 -10.03 -17.87 -0.29
N GLY A 118 -9.38 -17.39 -1.35
CA GLY A 118 -10.07 -16.76 -2.50
C GLY A 118 -10.66 -15.38 -2.21
N PHE A 119 -10.13 -14.70 -1.20
CA PHE A 119 -10.42 -13.29 -0.89
C PHE A 119 -9.13 -12.49 -0.78
N HIS A 120 -9.24 -11.21 -1.07
CA HIS A 120 -8.26 -10.19 -0.77
C HIS A 120 -8.64 -9.53 0.55
N TYR A 121 -7.78 -9.62 1.55
CA TYR A 121 -7.95 -8.98 2.85
C TYR A 121 -7.06 -7.75 2.97
N ALA A 122 -7.49 -6.76 3.75
CA ALA A 122 -6.65 -5.64 4.12
C ALA A 122 -6.73 -5.36 5.62
N ILE A 123 -5.62 -4.97 6.24
CA ILE A 123 -5.61 -4.39 7.58
C ILE A 123 -5.28 -2.89 7.46
N GLY A 124 -6.21 -2.04 7.86
CA GLY A 124 -6.01 -0.59 7.96
C GLY A 124 -5.94 -0.13 9.41
N MET A 125 -5.28 1.00 9.68
CA MET A 125 -5.20 1.58 11.02
C MET A 125 -6.60 1.89 11.60
N PRO A 126 -6.90 1.62 12.89
CA PRO A 126 -6.06 0.99 13.90
C PRO A 126 -6.30 -0.52 14.04
N GLY A 127 -6.05 -1.29 12.98
CA GLY A 127 -6.24 -2.74 12.96
C GLY A 127 -7.64 -3.20 12.56
N VAL A 128 -8.31 -2.41 11.73
CA VAL A 128 -9.59 -2.75 11.10
C VAL A 128 -9.33 -3.65 9.89
N PHE A 129 -10.00 -4.80 9.86
CA PHE A 129 -9.96 -5.70 8.71
C PHE A 129 -10.97 -5.29 7.64
N TYR A 130 -10.62 -5.56 6.41
CA TYR A 130 -11.48 -5.46 5.23
C TYR A 130 -11.31 -6.71 4.37
N ARG A 131 -12.30 -7.02 3.54
CA ARG A 131 -12.14 -8.06 2.51
C ARG A 131 -12.87 -7.71 1.22
N SER A 132 -12.32 -8.14 0.09
CA SER A 132 -12.95 -8.08 -1.23
C SER A 132 -12.75 -9.42 -1.96
N ARG A 133 -13.63 -9.69 -2.92
CA ARG A 133 -13.46 -10.80 -3.86
C ARG A 133 -12.39 -10.49 -4.92
N ASP A 134 -12.38 -9.28 -5.46
CA ASP A 134 -11.54 -8.90 -6.60
C ASP A 134 -10.27 -8.13 -6.21
N GLY A 135 -10.18 -7.65 -4.96
CA GLY A 135 -9.05 -6.84 -4.49
C GLY A 135 -9.02 -5.42 -5.03
N VAL A 136 -9.98 -5.01 -5.84
CA VAL A 136 -10.02 -3.68 -6.47
C VAL A 136 -11.15 -2.82 -5.93
N SER A 137 -12.30 -3.43 -5.67
CA SER A 137 -13.53 -2.74 -5.31
C SER A 137 -14.33 -3.49 -4.25
N GLY A 138 -15.36 -2.87 -3.71
CA GLY A 138 -16.37 -3.57 -2.90
C GLY A 138 -15.81 -4.17 -1.62
N PHE A 139 -14.79 -3.55 -1.01
CA PHE A 139 -14.22 -4.03 0.24
C PHE A 139 -15.25 -3.90 1.37
N GLU A 140 -15.62 -5.03 1.97
CA GLU A 140 -16.48 -5.10 3.15
C GLU A 140 -15.65 -4.83 4.40
N LYS A 141 -16.08 -3.87 5.22
CA LYS A 141 -15.47 -3.61 6.53
C LYS A 141 -15.79 -4.75 7.50
N GLY A 142 -14.76 -5.31 8.09
CA GLY A 142 -14.80 -6.33 9.12
C GLY A 142 -14.51 -5.79 10.52
N PRO A 143 -14.12 -6.68 11.46
CA PRO A 143 -13.85 -6.30 12.84
C PRO A 143 -12.53 -5.51 12.99
N MET A 144 -12.41 -4.81 14.11
CA MET A 144 -11.13 -4.28 14.61
C MET A 144 -10.57 -5.28 15.61
N LEU A 145 -9.40 -5.85 15.33
CA LEU A 145 -8.82 -6.92 16.16
C LEU A 145 -7.63 -6.47 17.02
N PHE A 146 -7.27 -5.20 16.94
CA PHE A 146 -6.10 -4.63 17.62
C PHE A 146 -6.47 -3.42 18.47
N SER A 147 -5.47 -2.91 19.19
CA SER A 147 -5.60 -1.71 20.00
C SER A 147 -6.03 -0.51 19.14
N PRO A 148 -6.81 0.45 19.68
CA PRO A 148 -7.10 1.71 19.00
C PRO A 148 -5.87 2.55 18.64
N ASN A 149 -4.69 2.21 19.19
CA ASN A 149 -3.43 2.89 18.93
C ASN A 149 -2.60 2.20 17.83
N MET A 150 -2.99 1.03 17.33
CA MET A 150 -2.23 0.33 16.28
C MET A 150 -2.06 1.27 15.07
N ARG A 151 -0.84 1.39 14.53
CA ARG A 151 -0.56 2.27 13.38
C ARG A 151 0.01 1.52 12.19
N HIS A 152 1.33 1.33 12.17
CA HIS A 152 2.00 0.69 11.06
C HIS A 152 1.96 -0.82 11.28
N SER A 153 1.62 -1.56 10.23
CA SER A 153 1.69 -3.03 10.27
C SER A 153 2.46 -3.62 9.10
N ALA A 154 2.82 -4.88 9.25
CA ALA A 154 3.17 -5.82 8.21
C ALA A 154 2.47 -7.14 8.51
N VAL A 155 2.19 -7.93 7.47
CA VAL A 155 1.44 -9.18 7.58
C VAL A 155 2.19 -10.31 6.90
N GLU A 156 2.02 -11.51 7.39
CA GLU A 156 2.56 -12.72 6.80
C GLU A 156 1.53 -13.85 6.96
N VAL A 157 1.10 -14.43 5.84
CA VAL A 157 0.23 -15.61 5.83
C VAL A 157 1.12 -16.86 5.85
N ARG A 158 0.91 -17.74 6.83
CA ARG A 158 1.59 -19.04 6.95
C ARG A 158 0.55 -20.12 7.17
N ASP A 159 0.37 -20.99 6.20
CA ASP A 159 -0.69 -22.01 6.20
C ASP A 159 -2.06 -21.37 6.49
N ASP A 160 -2.72 -21.75 7.59
CA ASP A 160 -3.99 -21.19 8.06
C ASP A 160 -3.83 -20.07 9.11
N GLY A 161 -2.60 -19.59 9.33
CA GLY A 161 -2.26 -18.54 10.29
C GLY A 161 -1.91 -17.20 9.62
N LEU A 162 -2.28 -16.11 10.29
CA LEU A 162 -1.85 -14.76 9.94
C LEU A 162 -0.98 -14.19 11.08
N MET A 163 0.27 -13.90 10.77
CA MET A 163 1.14 -13.13 11.67
C MET A 163 1.00 -11.64 11.34
N VAL A 164 0.82 -10.81 12.38
CA VAL A 164 0.70 -9.36 12.22
C VAL A 164 1.74 -8.68 13.09
N TYR A 165 2.70 -8.03 12.45
CA TYR A 165 3.72 -7.23 13.10
C TYR A 165 3.21 -5.78 13.13
N PHE A 166 3.19 -5.11 14.28
CA PHE A 166 2.64 -3.75 14.34
C PHE A 166 3.31 -2.86 15.38
N THR A 167 3.07 -1.55 15.29
CA THR A 167 3.44 -0.57 16.33
C THR A 167 2.20 0.15 16.85
N ASP A 168 2.27 0.66 18.08
CA ASP A 168 1.23 1.52 18.65
C ASP A 168 1.69 2.98 18.72
N VAL A 169 0.77 3.90 18.41
CA VAL A 169 0.96 5.33 18.66
C VAL A 169 1.24 5.56 20.15
N GLY A 170 2.30 6.32 20.44
CA GLY A 170 2.67 6.72 21.79
C GLY A 170 3.75 5.85 22.45
N ASP A 171 4.13 4.71 21.86
CA ASP A 171 5.27 3.93 22.35
C ASP A 171 6.57 4.75 22.21
N SER A 172 7.33 4.87 23.31
CA SER A 172 8.63 5.53 23.36
C SER A 172 9.57 4.78 24.32
N PRO A 173 10.58 4.04 23.82
CA PRO A 173 10.87 3.85 22.40
C PRO A 173 9.77 3.06 21.67
N GLU A 174 9.58 3.35 20.39
CA GLU A 174 8.70 2.55 19.52
C GLU A 174 9.25 1.12 19.43
N ARG A 175 8.37 0.12 19.46
CA ARG A 175 8.72 -1.29 19.36
C ARG A 175 7.76 -2.03 18.45
N ILE A 176 8.25 -3.04 17.74
CA ILE A 176 7.41 -3.97 16.99
C ILE A 176 6.75 -4.94 17.98
N LYS A 177 5.44 -5.09 17.87
CA LYS A 177 4.59 -6.04 18.58
C LYS A 177 4.23 -7.20 17.65
N LEU A 178 3.93 -8.35 18.23
CA LEU A 178 3.51 -9.60 17.57
C LEU A 178 2.10 -9.97 18.04
#